data_AF-A0A1I1X8U9-F1
#
_entry.id   AF-A0A1I1X8U9-F1
#
_cell.length_a   1.000
_cell.length_b   1.000
_cell.length_c   1.000
_cell.angle_alpha   90.00
_cell.angle_beta   90.00
_cell.angle_gamma   90.00
#
_symmetry.space_group_name_H-M   'P 1'
#
loop_
_entity.id
_entity.type
_entity.pdbx_description
1 polymer ?
#
loop_
_entity_poly.entity_id
_entity_poly.type
_entity_poly.pdbx_seq_one_letter_code
_entity_poly.pdbx_strand_id
1 'polypeptide(L)'
;MKKRTYRTGLWKVLSVVLASLFVLGLTPMHTYAESLQPGDYKADNSLSSLLSNGMTFLSPDEVISNTYWADLEAGSLTNKAGATYYGVFPKYLLRPNETAISSIGFDENTGIAATPNVGISPSGLSLATIDMSSVLDELGAYRFGYLVGNDTYGPPNTGLAKTDPIPDYVNPYGFKESDLLTQAEIKDMGLLTPSADLRAANSTDSKSIGEYAPGDALNLEFSMDISGFRRFMNGLTLNYTRTGYMSTESIQRFYAEAKGQYDAQLVFTIDIPEGITVNDPAATLSGLNGVTTTTHIDGQKLIISARLSQENKTSWQDVVKKINAFDGKIQLTISGLSIDNNAEAGKDIQLRGTASGLFDFAVSDFKDNDPVTSHAYLYAVAQQSTAGLDQGAEANKPKQISYSLKVVDPKVYDAIYRFASDTDGRNLPADVTKLLPAAKTGQKDGSTVVTEPKTFDAVKVKGGTWTFTGWDKESVTLKGATETVTGTWTYAADPVIPETKNTTTNIKKENTPKTGDNNAFLLYSITILLSVASLIVLRREVKPKNKSNLDRQYFQGAVALISNR
;
A
#
# COMPACT_ATOMS: atom_id res chain seq x y z
N MET A 1 25.97 80.97 -0.58
CA MET A 1 25.12 81.69 -1.55
C MET A 1 25.28 81.07 -2.94
N LYS A 2 24.21 81.09 -3.77
CA LYS A 2 24.17 80.86 -5.25
C LYS A 2 24.67 79.47 -5.74
N LYS A 3 23.78 78.61 -6.28
CA LYS A 3 23.29 78.55 -7.69
C LYS A 3 24.44 78.31 -8.68
N ARG A 4 24.39 77.43 -9.68
CA ARG A 4 23.44 76.43 -10.24
C ARG A 4 24.13 76.00 -11.55
N THR A 5 24.24 74.72 -11.89
CA THR A 5 24.29 74.31 -13.30
C THR A 5 23.51 73.02 -13.49
N TYR A 6 22.68 72.97 -14.53
CA TYR A 6 21.82 71.84 -14.90
C TYR A 6 22.51 70.91 -15.90
N ARG A 7 22.17 69.61 -15.82
CA ARG A 7 22.35 68.47 -16.76
C ARG A 7 22.84 67.25 -15.97
N THR A 8 22.24 66.07 -16.01
CA THR A 8 21.12 65.56 -16.83
C THR A 8 20.27 64.57 -16.03
N GLY A 9 19.08 64.99 -15.60
CA GLY A 9 18.04 64.08 -15.11
C GLY A 9 17.25 63.51 -16.28
N LEU A 10 17.78 62.48 -16.96
CA LEU A 10 17.09 61.81 -18.08
C LEU A 10 16.88 60.30 -17.88
N TRP A 11 17.33 59.74 -16.76
CA TRP A 11 17.26 58.29 -16.45
C TRP A 11 16.52 57.95 -15.14
N LYS A 12 15.81 58.92 -14.54
CA LYS A 12 14.94 58.70 -13.36
C LYS A 12 13.51 59.23 -13.51
N VAL A 13 13.11 59.63 -14.72
CA VAL A 13 11.73 60.05 -15.04
C VAL A 13 10.99 58.98 -15.87
N LEU A 14 11.72 58.10 -16.57
CA LEU A 14 11.12 57.00 -17.35
C LEU A 14 10.56 55.85 -16.48
N SER A 15 10.92 55.80 -15.20
CA SER A 15 10.54 54.72 -14.26
C SER A 15 9.27 54.97 -13.46
N VAL A 16 8.62 56.13 -13.61
CA VAL A 16 7.45 56.55 -12.81
C VAL A 16 6.26 56.98 -13.68
N VAL A 17 6.47 57.29 -14.97
CA VAL A 17 5.40 57.72 -15.88
C VAL A 17 4.61 56.54 -16.48
N LEU A 18 5.12 55.31 -16.45
CA LEU A 18 4.36 54.11 -16.86
C LEU A 18 3.35 53.61 -15.82
N ALA A 19 3.29 54.22 -14.63
CA ALA A 19 2.48 53.75 -13.50
C ALA A 19 1.18 54.56 -13.27
N SER A 20 0.76 55.41 -14.21
CA SER A 20 -0.37 56.36 -13.98
C SER A 20 -1.20 56.72 -15.21
N LEU A 21 -1.23 55.89 -16.24
CA LEU A 21 -2.08 56.06 -17.42
C LEU A 21 -2.67 54.73 -17.90
N PHE A 22 -3.74 54.26 -17.24
CA PHE A 22 -4.88 53.57 -17.90
C PHE A 22 -6.07 53.39 -16.95
N VAL A 23 -6.61 54.52 -16.46
CA VAL A 23 -7.94 54.58 -15.82
C VAL A 23 -8.69 55.76 -16.46
N LEU A 24 -9.94 55.51 -16.85
CA LEU A 24 -10.93 56.45 -17.42
C LEU A 24 -10.71 56.89 -18.89
N GLY A 25 -11.09 56.00 -19.81
CA GLY A 25 -11.73 56.36 -21.07
C GLY A 25 -13.20 55.90 -21.04
N LEU A 26 -14.13 56.80 -20.68
CA LEU A 26 -15.57 56.51 -20.63
C LEU A 26 -16.21 56.57 -22.03
N THR A 27 -16.90 55.50 -22.43
CA THR A 27 -18.06 55.51 -23.33
C THR A 27 -18.91 54.24 -23.07
N PRO A 28 -20.21 54.21 -23.44
CA PRO A 28 -21.22 53.60 -22.59
C PRO A 28 -21.35 52.08 -22.70
N MET A 29 -21.77 51.46 -21.60
CA MET A 29 -22.49 50.19 -21.66
C MET A 29 -23.76 50.35 -22.50
N HIS A 30 -23.95 49.49 -23.50
CA HIS A 30 -25.20 48.74 -23.67
C HIS A 30 -25.04 47.60 -24.68
N THR A 31 -25.85 46.56 -24.49
CA THR A 31 -26.17 45.46 -25.43
C THR A 31 -25.01 44.76 -26.11
N TYR A 32 -24.60 43.60 -25.58
CA TYR A 32 -24.45 42.37 -26.37
C TYR A 32 -24.84 41.17 -25.51
N ALA A 33 -26.13 40.84 -25.53
CA ALA A 33 -26.60 39.48 -25.30
C ALA A 33 -26.95 38.92 -26.68
N GLU A 34 -25.92 38.48 -27.42
CA GLU A 34 -26.11 37.68 -28.63
C GLU A 34 -25.53 36.29 -28.37
N SER A 35 -26.32 35.28 -28.74
CA SER A 35 -26.01 33.88 -28.51
C SER A 35 -24.68 33.49 -29.15
N LEU A 36 -23.74 32.98 -28.36
CA LEU A 36 -22.62 32.19 -28.87
C LEU A 36 -23.21 30.92 -29.51
N GLN A 37 -23.32 30.93 -30.84
CA GLN A 37 -23.57 29.72 -31.62
C GLN A 37 -22.38 28.76 -31.43
N PRO A 38 -22.61 27.44 -31.34
CA PRO A 38 -21.55 26.47 -31.11
C PRO A 38 -20.68 26.32 -32.37
N GLY A 39 -19.63 27.13 -32.48
CA GLY A 39 -18.52 26.89 -33.40
C GLY A 39 -17.68 25.72 -32.89
N ASP A 40 -17.22 24.87 -33.81
CA ASP A 40 -16.51 23.61 -33.49
C ASP A 40 -15.38 23.79 -32.48
N TYR A 41 -15.62 23.36 -31.24
CA TYR A 41 -14.61 23.31 -30.19
C TYR A 41 -13.56 22.25 -30.55
N LYS A 42 -12.32 22.71 -30.74
CA LYS A 42 -11.14 21.88 -31.03
C LYS A 42 -10.09 22.10 -29.93
N ALA A 43 -9.16 21.16 -29.81
CA ALA A 43 -8.16 21.13 -28.73
C ALA A 43 -7.19 22.34 -28.72
N ASP A 44 -7.10 23.08 -29.82
CA ASP A 44 -6.35 24.34 -29.96
C ASP A 44 -7.13 25.56 -29.44
N ASN A 45 -8.46 25.56 -29.56
CA ASN A 45 -9.33 26.69 -29.20
C ASN A 45 -9.76 26.73 -27.73
N SER A 46 -9.58 25.63 -26.99
CA SER A 46 -9.80 25.58 -25.53
C SER A 46 -8.79 26.44 -24.75
N LEU A 47 -7.59 26.69 -25.30
CA LEU A 47 -6.58 27.56 -24.67
C LEU A 47 -6.74 29.04 -25.04
N SER A 48 -7.21 29.36 -26.25
CA SER A 48 -7.17 30.73 -26.78
C SER A 48 -8.41 31.57 -26.42
N SER A 49 -9.60 30.97 -26.43
CA SER A 49 -10.86 31.70 -26.14
C SER A 49 -11.08 31.99 -24.64
N LEU A 50 -10.44 31.22 -23.75
CA LEU A 50 -10.65 31.28 -22.29
C LEU A 50 -9.70 32.21 -21.53
N LEU A 51 -8.58 32.63 -22.16
CA LEU A 51 -7.68 33.67 -21.60
C LEU A 51 -8.39 35.03 -21.38
N SER A 52 -9.51 35.26 -22.06
CA SER A 52 -10.35 36.46 -21.88
C SER A 52 -10.98 36.57 -20.48
N ASN A 53 -11.12 35.45 -19.76
CA ASN A 53 -11.73 35.39 -18.43
C ASN A 53 -10.72 35.22 -17.29
N GLY A 54 -9.41 35.27 -17.57
CA GLY A 54 -8.35 35.18 -16.55
C GLY A 54 -8.14 33.79 -15.93
N MET A 55 -8.82 32.75 -16.42
CA MET A 55 -8.61 31.37 -15.98
C MET A 55 -7.49 30.70 -16.79
N THR A 56 -6.39 30.33 -16.12
CA THR A 56 -5.33 29.50 -16.70
C THR A 56 -5.62 28.02 -16.48
N PHE A 57 -6.07 27.33 -17.52
CA PHE A 57 -6.10 25.86 -17.57
C PHE A 57 -4.76 25.34 -18.08
N LEU A 58 -4.24 24.27 -17.46
CA LEU A 58 -3.04 23.58 -17.91
C LEU A 58 -3.36 22.71 -19.14
N SER A 59 -2.35 22.45 -19.98
CA SER A 59 -2.53 21.57 -21.14
C SER A 59 -2.72 20.10 -20.69
N PRO A 60 -3.34 19.23 -21.50
CA PRO A 60 -3.46 17.81 -21.18
C PRO A 60 -2.11 17.15 -20.88
N ASP A 61 -1.08 17.45 -21.68
CA ASP A 61 0.29 16.95 -21.49
C ASP A 61 0.87 17.41 -20.14
N GLU A 62 0.61 18.66 -19.74
CA GLU A 62 1.07 19.21 -18.47
C GLU A 62 0.35 18.61 -17.26
N VAL A 63 -0.96 18.32 -17.37
CA VAL A 63 -1.69 17.55 -16.35
C VAL A 63 -1.11 16.14 -16.24
N ILE A 64 -0.89 15.45 -17.37
CA ILE A 64 -0.30 14.11 -17.39
C ILE A 64 1.11 14.12 -16.78
N SER A 65 1.97 15.08 -17.12
CA SER A 65 3.33 15.18 -16.54
C SER A 65 3.31 15.53 -15.06
N ASN A 66 2.41 16.42 -14.64
CA ASN A 66 2.30 16.84 -13.24
C ASN A 66 1.61 15.78 -12.36
N THR A 67 0.95 14.79 -12.94
CA THR A 67 0.30 13.66 -12.28
C THR A 67 0.95 12.32 -12.68
N TYR A 68 2.29 12.32 -12.80
CA TYR A 68 3.13 11.17 -13.23
C TYR A 68 2.88 9.85 -12.49
N TRP A 69 2.30 9.87 -11.28
CA TRP A 69 2.04 8.71 -10.45
C TRP A 69 0.82 7.88 -10.90
N ALA A 70 0.09 8.34 -11.92
CA ALA A 70 -1.08 7.67 -12.48
C ALA A 70 -0.92 7.35 -13.98
N ASP A 71 -1.67 6.36 -14.46
CA ASP A 71 -1.78 6.05 -15.89
C ASP A 71 -2.92 6.90 -16.49
N LEU A 72 -2.56 8.04 -17.11
CA LEU A 72 -3.50 9.02 -17.65
C LEU A 72 -3.43 9.13 -19.17
N GLU A 73 -4.55 9.48 -19.80
CA GLU A 73 -4.64 9.79 -21.23
C GLU A 73 -5.51 11.03 -21.49
N ALA A 74 -5.19 11.78 -22.56
CA ALA A 74 -6.07 12.82 -23.06
C ALA A 74 -7.27 12.19 -23.78
N GLY A 75 -8.46 12.73 -23.58
CA GLY A 75 -9.70 12.18 -24.15
C GLY A 75 -10.83 13.20 -24.19
N SER A 76 -12.03 12.68 -24.43
CA SER A 76 -13.26 13.48 -24.51
C SER A 76 -14.49 12.69 -24.11
N LEU A 77 -15.52 13.42 -23.67
CA LEU A 77 -16.88 12.95 -23.43
C LEU A 77 -17.85 13.74 -24.31
N THR A 78 -18.88 13.09 -24.82
CA THR A 78 -19.96 13.77 -25.55
C THR A 78 -21.27 13.58 -24.79
N ASN A 79 -21.96 14.67 -24.47
CA ASN A 79 -23.22 14.63 -23.74
C ASN A 79 -24.38 14.17 -24.64
N LYS A 80 -25.56 13.98 -24.05
CA LYS A 80 -26.79 13.63 -24.81
C LYS A 80 -27.21 14.70 -25.82
N ALA A 81 -26.85 15.96 -25.60
CA ALA A 81 -27.11 17.06 -26.53
C ALA A 81 -26.11 17.15 -27.70
N GLY A 82 -25.10 16.27 -27.74
CA GLY A 82 -24.06 16.23 -28.78
C GLY A 82 -22.87 17.18 -28.56
N ALA A 83 -22.82 17.93 -27.45
CA ALA A 83 -21.68 18.76 -27.10
C ALA A 83 -20.53 17.90 -26.57
N THR A 84 -19.31 18.16 -27.05
CA THR A 84 -18.10 17.42 -26.70
C THR A 84 -17.22 18.24 -25.77
N TYR A 85 -16.76 17.60 -24.69
CA TYR A 85 -15.92 18.14 -23.63
C TYR A 85 -14.60 17.36 -23.64
N TYR A 86 -13.48 18.05 -23.49
CA TYR A 86 -12.14 17.45 -23.54
C TYR A 86 -11.50 17.44 -22.15
N GLY A 87 -10.52 16.56 -21.93
CA GLY A 87 -9.72 16.58 -20.71
C GLY A 87 -8.86 15.33 -20.53
N VAL A 88 -8.50 15.00 -19.29
CA VAL A 88 -7.53 13.96 -18.97
C VAL A 88 -8.15 12.88 -18.07
N PHE A 89 -8.10 11.62 -18.49
CA PHE A 89 -8.81 10.51 -17.84
C PHE A 89 -7.83 9.43 -17.37
N PRO A 90 -8.08 8.75 -16.26
CA PRO A 90 -7.36 7.53 -15.92
C PRO A 90 -7.67 6.43 -16.95
N LYS A 91 -6.65 5.96 -17.66
CA LYS A 91 -6.76 5.15 -18.89
C LYS A 91 -7.64 3.90 -18.78
N TYR A 92 -7.72 3.32 -17.58
CA TYR A 92 -8.36 2.03 -17.34
C TYR A 92 -9.69 2.13 -16.58
N LEU A 93 -10.14 3.34 -16.22
CA LEU A 93 -11.47 3.57 -15.66
C LEU A 93 -12.50 3.74 -16.77
N LEU A 94 -13.74 3.38 -16.46
CA LEU A 94 -14.91 3.74 -17.25
C LEU A 94 -15.01 5.27 -17.39
N ARG A 95 -15.55 5.69 -18.52
CA ARG A 95 -16.05 7.05 -18.77
C ARG A 95 -17.53 7.15 -18.39
N PRO A 96 -18.10 8.34 -18.08
CA PRO A 96 -19.51 8.47 -17.70
C PRO A 96 -20.50 7.96 -18.76
N ASN A 97 -20.10 7.90 -20.03
CA ASN A 97 -20.88 7.30 -21.13
C ASN A 97 -20.73 5.77 -21.24
N GLU A 98 -19.98 5.13 -20.34
CA GLU A 98 -19.70 3.68 -20.31
C GLU A 98 -20.19 3.02 -18.99
N THR A 99 -20.65 3.83 -18.03
CA THR A 99 -21.18 3.35 -16.75
C THR A 99 -22.56 2.71 -16.92
N ALA A 100 -22.97 1.95 -15.90
CA ALA A 100 -24.30 1.36 -15.82
C ALA A 100 -25.43 2.42 -15.74
N ILE A 101 -25.10 3.68 -15.43
CA ILE A 101 -26.08 4.77 -15.34
C ILE A 101 -25.96 5.80 -16.47
N SER A 102 -25.11 5.54 -17.48
CA SER A 102 -24.90 6.36 -18.70
C SER A 102 -26.16 6.68 -19.52
N SER A 103 -27.29 6.03 -19.24
CA SER A 103 -28.62 6.41 -19.75
C SER A 103 -29.12 7.75 -19.19
N ILE A 104 -28.49 8.28 -18.14
CA ILE A 104 -28.61 9.63 -17.61
C ILE A 104 -27.44 10.45 -18.18
N GLY A 105 -27.70 11.64 -18.71
CA GLY A 105 -26.65 12.47 -19.31
C GLY A 105 -25.78 13.08 -18.23
N PHE A 106 -24.46 13.07 -18.39
CA PHE A 106 -23.52 13.50 -17.33
C PHE A 106 -23.60 14.99 -16.96
N ASP A 107 -24.36 15.79 -17.72
CA ASP A 107 -24.56 17.23 -17.51
C ASP A 107 -26.05 17.61 -17.34
N GLU A 108 -26.97 16.64 -17.35
CA GLU A 108 -28.41 16.90 -17.23
C GLU A 108 -28.74 17.58 -15.89
N ASN A 109 -29.37 18.75 -15.96
CA ASN A 109 -29.95 19.50 -14.84
C ASN A 109 -29.00 19.97 -13.72
N THR A 110 -27.68 19.93 -13.92
CA THR A 110 -26.70 20.36 -12.90
C THR A 110 -26.67 21.88 -12.63
N GLY A 111 -27.28 22.70 -13.49
CA GLY A 111 -27.29 24.16 -13.37
C GLY A 111 -25.96 24.85 -13.74
N ILE A 112 -24.95 24.08 -14.17
CA ILE A 112 -23.58 24.55 -14.39
C ILE A 112 -23.38 24.88 -15.87
N ALA A 113 -22.93 26.10 -16.15
CA ALA A 113 -22.38 26.44 -17.44
C ALA A 113 -21.01 25.76 -17.62
N ALA A 114 -21.01 24.62 -18.32
CA ALA A 114 -19.88 24.01 -19.02
C ALA A 114 -18.47 24.24 -18.41
N THR A 115 -18.03 23.37 -17.50
CA THR A 115 -16.60 23.26 -17.17
C THR A 115 -15.83 22.77 -18.40
N PRO A 116 -14.83 23.51 -18.92
CA PRO A 116 -14.19 23.19 -20.20
C PRO A 116 -13.17 22.04 -20.14
N ASN A 117 -12.91 21.50 -18.95
CA ASN A 117 -12.07 20.33 -18.72
C ASN A 117 -12.85 19.27 -17.95
N VAL A 118 -12.89 18.04 -18.46
CA VAL A 118 -13.56 16.86 -17.87
C VAL A 118 -12.53 15.77 -17.57
N GLY A 119 -12.60 15.17 -16.37
CA GLY A 119 -11.56 14.25 -15.88
C GLY A 119 -10.63 14.89 -14.84
N ILE A 120 -9.45 14.30 -14.62
CA ILE A 120 -8.50 14.59 -13.53
C ILE A 120 -7.89 16.00 -13.62
N SER A 121 -7.74 16.64 -12.46
CA SER A 121 -6.95 17.86 -12.29
C SER A 121 -5.56 17.55 -11.69
N PRO A 122 -4.58 18.47 -11.75
CA PRO A 122 -3.20 18.22 -11.28
C PRO A 122 -3.06 17.82 -9.80
N SER A 123 -4.09 18.08 -8.97
CA SER A 123 -4.12 17.63 -7.57
C SER A 123 -4.33 16.11 -7.41
N GLY A 124 -4.63 15.40 -8.50
CA GLY A 124 -4.99 13.99 -8.49
C GLY A 124 -6.46 13.72 -8.15
N LEU A 125 -7.25 14.77 -7.92
CA LEU A 125 -8.69 14.69 -7.65
C LEU A 125 -9.44 15.58 -8.64
N SER A 126 -10.63 15.13 -9.06
CA SER A 126 -11.58 15.94 -9.81
C SER A 126 -13.01 15.61 -9.45
N LEU A 127 -13.80 16.68 -9.30
CA LEU A 127 -15.21 16.69 -8.94
C LEU A 127 -15.95 17.43 -10.05
N ALA A 128 -15.96 16.86 -11.25
CA ALA A 128 -16.64 17.47 -12.38
C ALA A 128 -18.17 17.46 -12.13
N THR A 129 -18.88 18.47 -12.65
CA THR A 129 -20.35 18.57 -12.65
C THR A 129 -21.07 18.79 -11.30
N ILE A 130 -20.32 19.01 -10.21
CA ILE A 130 -20.82 19.80 -9.07
C ILE A 130 -20.45 21.26 -9.34
N ASP A 131 -21.30 22.22 -8.94
CA ASP A 131 -21.06 23.64 -9.23
C ASP A 131 -19.90 24.18 -8.40
N MET A 132 -18.67 23.91 -8.84
CA MET A 132 -17.46 24.38 -8.21
C MET A 132 -17.29 25.90 -8.32
N SER A 133 -18.11 26.63 -9.10
CA SER A 133 -18.14 28.09 -8.97
C SER A 133 -18.82 28.53 -7.67
N SER A 134 -19.81 27.75 -7.19
CA SER A 134 -20.31 27.86 -5.82
C SER A 134 -19.38 27.18 -4.80
N VAL A 135 -18.79 26.00 -5.06
CA VAL A 135 -17.94 25.31 -4.05
C VAL A 135 -16.57 26.00 -3.86
N LEU A 136 -16.08 26.78 -4.81
CA LEU A 136 -14.81 27.53 -4.71
C LEU A 136 -15.00 29.02 -4.38
N ASP A 137 -16.25 29.51 -4.31
CA ASP A 137 -16.51 30.64 -3.43
C ASP A 137 -16.47 30.16 -1.96
N GLU A 138 -16.17 31.05 -1.00
CA GLU A 138 -16.16 30.66 0.42
C GLU A 138 -17.52 30.07 0.87
N LEU A 139 -18.63 30.54 0.28
CA LEU A 139 -20.01 30.29 0.70
C LEU A 139 -20.53 28.89 0.35
N GLY A 140 -20.09 28.29 -0.75
CA GLY A 140 -20.46 26.91 -1.11
C GLY A 140 -19.49 25.88 -0.53
N ALA A 141 -18.21 26.20 -0.36
CA ALA A 141 -17.26 25.39 0.41
C ALA A 141 -17.83 25.11 1.82
N TYR A 142 -18.39 26.13 2.46
CA TYR A 142 -19.06 26.04 3.76
C TYR A 142 -20.25 25.04 3.80
N ARG A 143 -20.92 24.74 2.68
CA ARG A 143 -22.13 23.90 2.66
C ARG A 143 -21.83 22.40 2.85
N PHE A 144 -20.64 21.94 2.48
CA PHE A 144 -20.22 20.53 2.57
C PHE A 144 -19.67 20.13 3.96
N GLY A 145 -19.52 21.09 4.87
CA GLY A 145 -18.88 20.88 6.17
C GLY A 145 -19.80 21.01 7.39
N TYR A 146 -19.18 20.84 8.55
CA TYR A 146 -19.67 21.41 9.81
C TYR A 146 -19.10 22.82 9.99
N LEU A 147 -19.97 23.79 10.31
CA LEU A 147 -19.61 25.21 10.43
C LEU A 147 -19.55 25.63 11.90
N VAL A 148 -18.48 26.35 12.24
CA VAL A 148 -18.18 26.81 13.59
C VAL A 148 -17.92 28.32 13.56
N GLY A 149 -18.88 29.09 14.06
CA GLY A 149 -18.79 30.54 14.27
C GLY A 149 -18.82 31.40 13.00
N ASN A 150 -19.13 32.69 13.18
CA ASN A 150 -19.03 33.80 12.22
C ASN A 150 -19.39 33.55 10.74
N ASP A 151 -20.34 32.64 10.48
CA ASP A 151 -21.09 32.65 9.23
C ASP A 151 -21.81 34.00 9.07
N THR A 152 -21.63 34.61 7.90
CA THR A 152 -22.18 35.93 7.54
C THR A 152 -23.25 35.82 6.45
N TYR A 153 -23.68 34.61 6.09
CA TYR A 153 -24.72 34.43 5.08
C TYR A 153 -26.12 34.35 5.68
N GLY A 154 -26.78 35.51 5.72
CA GLY A 154 -28.18 35.66 6.14
C GLY A 154 -28.33 36.66 7.28
N PRO A 155 -29.14 37.74 7.14
CA PRO A 155 -29.36 38.67 8.25
C PRO A 155 -30.11 38.01 9.42
N PRO A 156 -29.61 38.03 10.68
CA PRO A 156 -28.36 38.62 11.16
C PRO A 156 -27.34 37.57 11.65
N ASN A 157 -26.47 37.10 10.75
CA ASN A 157 -25.16 36.48 11.03
C ASN A 157 -25.12 35.51 12.22
N THR A 158 -25.78 34.35 12.08
CA THR A 158 -25.75 33.29 13.10
C THR A 158 -24.94 32.09 12.64
N GLY A 159 -23.63 32.28 12.47
CA GLY A 159 -22.71 31.14 12.56
C GLY A 159 -22.88 30.48 13.91
N LEU A 160 -23.31 29.21 13.91
CA LEU A 160 -23.55 28.41 15.12
C LEU A 160 -22.33 28.49 16.04
N ALA A 161 -22.55 28.60 17.36
CA ALA A 161 -21.43 28.57 18.29
C ALA A 161 -20.73 27.21 18.16
N LYS A 162 -19.44 27.14 18.50
CA LYS A 162 -18.64 25.89 18.42
C LYS A 162 -19.26 24.69 19.17
N THR A 163 -20.21 24.97 20.06
CA THR A 163 -20.94 24.02 20.90
C THR A 163 -22.31 23.61 20.39
N ASP A 164 -22.84 24.27 19.35
CA ASP A 164 -24.25 24.11 18.95
C ASP A 164 -24.36 23.03 17.86
N PRO A 165 -25.17 21.97 18.05
CA PRO A 165 -25.25 20.85 17.11
C PRO A 165 -25.84 21.28 15.76
N ILE A 166 -25.58 20.48 14.71
CA ILE A 166 -26.26 20.64 13.42
C ILE A 166 -27.77 20.52 13.66
N PRO A 167 -28.60 21.48 13.24
CA PRO A 167 -30.03 21.40 13.49
C PRO A 167 -30.65 20.18 12.79
N ASP A 168 -31.42 19.38 13.54
CA ASP A 168 -32.02 18.13 13.04
C ASP A 168 -32.84 18.34 11.76
N TYR A 169 -33.47 19.52 11.60
CA TYR A 169 -34.29 19.83 10.43
C TYR A 169 -33.50 19.96 9.11
N VAL A 170 -32.18 20.23 9.14
CA VAL A 170 -31.30 20.19 7.95
C VAL A 170 -30.45 18.93 7.86
N ASN A 171 -30.44 18.10 8.90
CA ASN A 171 -29.64 16.88 9.02
C ASN A 171 -30.51 15.66 9.37
N PRO A 172 -31.47 15.27 8.51
CA PRO A 172 -32.33 14.12 8.76
C PRO A 172 -31.55 12.78 8.76
N TYR A 173 -30.29 12.79 8.29
CA TYR A 173 -29.37 11.66 8.29
C TYR A 173 -28.62 11.45 9.62
N GLY A 174 -28.66 12.42 10.54
CA GLY A 174 -28.01 12.32 11.86
C GLY A 174 -26.48 12.32 11.82
N PHE A 175 -25.86 12.90 10.79
CA PHE A 175 -24.40 12.99 10.68
C PHE A 175 -23.80 13.83 11.82
N LYS A 176 -22.63 13.43 12.31
CA LYS A 176 -21.84 14.17 13.30
C LYS A 176 -20.76 15.00 12.60
N GLU A 177 -20.11 15.90 13.32
CA GLU A 177 -18.93 16.65 12.84
C GLU A 177 -17.83 15.72 12.31
N SER A 178 -17.60 14.55 12.94
CA SER A 178 -16.65 13.52 12.50
C SER A 178 -16.95 12.87 11.15
N ASP A 179 -18.19 13.03 10.67
CA ASP A 179 -18.72 12.35 9.50
C ASP A 179 -18.74 13.27 8.27
N LEU A 180 -18.36 14.54 8.45
CA LEU A 180 -18.35 15.62 7.45
C LEU A 180 -16.93 16.14 7.21
N LEU A 181 -16.74 16.93 6.15
CA LEU A 181 -15.46 17.56 5.84
C LEU A 181 -14.99 18.49 6.98
N THR A 182 -13.71 18.40 7.31
CA THR A 182 -13.06 19.30 8.26
C THR A 182 -12.80 20.68 7.63
N GLN A 183 -12.66 21.70 8.48
CA GLN A 183 -12.30 23.06 8.07
C GLN A 183 -10.95 23.17 7.33
N ALA A 184 -10.10 22.14 7.38
CA ALA A 184 -8.89 22.05 6.57
C ALA A 184 -9.20 21.53 5.16
N GLU A 185 -9.93 20.42 5.06
CA GLU A 185 -10.33 19.80 3.77
C GLU A 185 -11.22 20.72 2.94
N ILE A 186 -12.08 21.52 3.58
CA ILE A 186 -12.92 22.53 2.90
C ILE A 186 -12.05 23.62 2.24
N LYS A 187 -10.93 23.99 2.87
CA LYS A 187 -10.01 25.02 2.36
C LYS A 187 -8.99 24.47 1.36
N ASP A 188 -8.66 23.20 1.48
CA ASP A 188 -7.77 22.48 0.59
C ASP A 188 -8.34 21.08 0.30
N MET A 189 -9.12 21.00 -0.77
CA MET A 189 -9.71 19.75 -1.26
C MET A 189 -8.64 18.74 -1.73
N GLY A 190 -7.37 19.16 -1.91
CA GLY A 190 -6.25 18.26 -2.14
C GLY A 190 -5.93 17.35 -0.94
N LEU A 191 -6.41 17.70 0.26
CA LEU A 191 -6.36 16.82 1.43
C LEU A 191 -7.31 15.61 1.33
N LEU A 192 -8.21 15.60 0.35
CA LEU A 192 -9.08 14.46 0.03
C LEU A 192 -8.50 13.54 -1.04
N THR A 193 -7.36 13.90 -1.67
CA THR A 193 -6.69 13.04 -2.64
C THR A 193 -6.34 11.70 -1.99
N PRO A 194 -6.81 10.56 -2.54
CA PRO A 194 -6.56 9.24 -1.97
C PRO A 194 -5.07 8.94 -1.79
N SER A 195 -4.77 8.04 -0.86
CA SER A 195 -3.45 7.42 -0.81
C SER A 195 -3.52 5.92 -1.01
N ALA A 196 -2.48 5.32 -1.57
CA ALA A 196 -2.38 3.88 -1.71
C ALA A 196 -0.92 3.43 -1.68
N ASP A 197 -0.65 2.38 -0.91
CA ASP A 197 0.69 1.82 -0.73
C ASP A 197 0.72 0.37 -1.22
N LEU A 198 1.79 -0.04 -1.90
CA LEU A 198 2.00 -1.40 -2.40
C LEU A 198 3.04 -2.12 -1.52
N ARG A 199 2.77 -3.37 -1.17
CA ARG A 199 3.65 -4.20 -0.32
C ARG A 199 3.56 -5.68 -0.68
N ALA A 200 4.49 -6.48 -0.16
CA ALA A 200 4.32 -7.93 -0.09
C ALA A 200 3.08 -8.30 0.74
N ALA A 201 2.32 -9.29 0.28
CA ALA A 201 1.14 -9.76 1.00
C ALA A 201 1.52 -10.28 2.41
N ASN A 202 0.70 -9.94 3.41
CA ASN A 202 0.96 -10.17 4.84
C ASN A 202 2.12 -9.36 5.47
N SER A 203 2.77 -8.45 4.73
CA SER A 203 3.72 -7.51 5.34
C SER A 203 3.00 -6.48 6.21
N THR A 204 3.58 -6.16 7.37
CA THR A 204 3.09 -5.08 8.23
C THR A 204 3.53 -3.69 7.76
N ASP A 205 4.50 -3.60 6.86
CA ASP A 205 5.02 -2.36 6.30
C ASP A 205 5.17 -2.41 4.77
N SER A 206 5.20 -1.23 4.15
CA SER A 206 5.51 -1.03 2.73
C SER A 206 6.92 -0.43 2.54
N LYS A 207 7.79 -0.53 3.56
CA LYS A 207 9.11 0.13 3.57
C LYS A 207 10.25 -0.79 3.21
N SER A 208 10.13 -2.05 3.62
CA SER A 208 11.14 -3.09 3.42
C SER A 208 11.31 -3.44 1.94
N ILE A 209 12.58 -3.55 1.51
CA ILE A 209 12.92 -4.17 0.23
C ILE A 209 12.72 -5.67 0.39
N GLY A 210 11.91 -6.28 -0.48
CA GLY A 210 11.69 -7.73 -0.47
C GLY A 210 12.93 -8.52 -0.93
N GLU A 211 13.09 -9.75 -0.43
CA GLU A 211 14.13 -10.68 -0.91
C GLU A 211 13.46 -11.94 -1.44
N TYR A 212 13.67 -12.25 -2.72
CA TYR A 212 13.02 -13.37 -3.41
C TYR A 212 14.02 -14.13 -4.31
N ALA A 213 13.91 -15.45 -4.37
CA ALA A 213 14.69 -16.26 -5.29
C ALA A 213 13.97 -16.43 -6.66
N PRO A 214 14.70 -16.80 -7.73
CA PRO A 214 14.10 -17.16 -9.02
C PRO A 214 13.03 -18.27 -8.89
N GLY A 215 11.83 -17.98 -9.39
CA GLY A 215 10.64 -18.84 -9.27
C GLY A 215 9.80 -18.64 -8.00
N ASP A 216 10.20 -17.77 -7.06
CA ASP A 216 9.38 -17.48 -5.88
C ASP A 216 8.08 -16.74 -6.26
N ALA A 217 6.99 -17.07 -5.57
CA ALA A 217 5.71 -16.40 -5.73
C ALA A 217 5.72 -14.99 -5.10
N LEU A 218 5.36 -14.00 -5.91
CA LEU A 218 5.31 -12.59 -5.52
C LEU A 218 3.86 -12.18 -5.25
N ASN A 219 3.33 -12.63 -4.12
CA ASN A 219 2.00 -12.18 -3.66
C ASN A 219 2.11 -10.76 -3.10
N LEU A 220 1.22 -9.88 -3.55
CA LEU A 220 1.26 -8.44 -3.26
C LEU A 220 -0.05 -7.97 -2.65
N GLU A 221 -0.04 -6.79 -2.05
CA GLU A 221 -1.20 -6.13 -1.50
C GLU A 221 -1.13 -4.62 -1.72
N PHE A 222 -2.20 -4.03 -2.27
CA PHE A 222 -2.44 -2.60 -2.17
C PHE A 222 -3.26 -2.30 -0.91
N SER A 223 -2.80 -1.37 -0.10
CA SER A 223 -3.55 -0.75 1.00
C SER A 223 -3.93 0.67 0.59
N MET A 224 -5.21 0.92 0.32
CA MET A 224 -5.74 2.21 -0.14
C MET A 224 -6.57 2.90 0.96
N ASP A 225 -6.38 4.22 1.09
CA ASP A 225 -7.15 5.11 1.95
C ASP A 225 -7.96 6.12 1.12
N ILE A 226 -9.27 5.99 1.23
CA ILE A 226 -10.29 6.91 0.72
C ILE A 226 -11.24 7.39 1.83
N SER A 227 -10.80 7.45 3.10
CA SER A 227 -11.64 7.94 4.21
C SER A 227 -12.19 9.38 3.98
N GLY A 228 -11.55 10.19 3.13
CA GLY A 228 -12.07 11.50 2.70
C GLY A 228 -13.35 11.41 1.85
N PHE A 229 -13.52 10.36 1.04
CA PHE A 229 -14.69 10.17 0.18
C PHE A 229 -16.00 10.08 0.99
N ARG A 230 -16.00 9.37 2.13
CA ARG A 230 -17.18 9.32 3.02
C ARG A 230 -17.58 10.71 3.50
N ARG A 231 -16.61 11.49 3.99
CA ARG A 231 -16.84 12.87 4.47
C ARG A 231 -17.39 13.77 3.37
N PHE A 232 -16.82 13.65 2.17
CA PHE A 232 -17.28 14.37 0.98
C PHE A 232 -18.72 14.03 0.61
N MET A 233 -19.07 12.74 0.50
CA MET A 233 -20.42 12.30 0.11
C MET A 233 -21.49 12.63 1.16
N ASN A 234 -21.15 12.61 2.45
CA ASN A 234 -22.03 13.10 3.51
C ASN A 234 -22.23 14.62 3.41
N GLY A 235 -21.15 15.37 3.15
CA GLY A 235 -21.20 16.82 2.90
C GLY A 235 -22.08 17.19 1.71
N LEU A 236 -21.93 16.47 0.58
CA LEU A 236 -22.78 16.62 -0.60
C LEU A 236 -24.24 16.27 -0.30
N THR A 237 -24.48 15.20 0.48
CA THR A 237 -25.84 14.84 0.92
C THR A 237 -26.51 15.96 1.73
N LEU A 238 -25.76 16.62 2.62
CA LEU A 238 -26.26 17.80 3.33
C LEU A 238 -26.38 19.04 2.46
N ASN A 239 -25.61 19.16 1.37
CA ASN A 239 -25.76 20.27 0.44
C ASN A 239 -27.18 20.30 -0.14
N TYR A 240 -27.68 19.14 -0.63
CA TYR A 240 -29.05 19.01 -1.13
C TYR A 240 -30.13 19.37 -0.08
N THR A 241 -29.90 19.12 1.21
CA THR A 241 -30.86 19.49 2.28
C THR A 241 -30.69 20.92 2.81
N ARG A 242 -29.66 21.65 2.37
CA ARG A 242 -29.32 23.02 2.82
C ARG A 242 -29.51 24.10 1.76
N THR A 243 -29.42 23.78 0.47
CA THR A 243 -29.52 24.77 -0.61
C THR A 243 -30.95 25.25 -0.87
N GLY A 244 -31.13 26.56 -1.08
CA GLY A 244 -32.32 27.09 -1.78
C GLY A 244 -33.59 27.33 -0.96
N TYR A 245 -33.49 27.50 0.36
CA TYR A 245 -34.64 27.75 1.25
C TYR A 245 -35.72 26.64 1.23
N MET A 246 -35.30 25.37 1.10
CA MET A 246 -36.24 24.24 1.24
C MET A 246 -36.96 24.29 2.59
N SER A 247 -38.27 24.00 2.59
CA SER A 247 -39.04 23.91 3.82
C SER A 247 -38.71 22.61 4.57
N THR A 248 -39.05 22.55 5.86
CA THR A 248 -38.88 21.33 6.67
C THR A 248 -39.60 20.13 6.03
N GLU A 249 -40.78 20.34 5.44
CA GLU A 249 -41.52 19.30 4.72
C GLU A 249 -40.74 18.84 3.47
N SER A 250 -40.15 19.75 2.71
CA SER A 250 -39.30 19.42 1.55
C SER A 250 -38.06 18.61 1.95
N ILE A 251 -37.42 18.93 3.08
CA ILE A 251 -36.26 18.18 3.59
C ILE A 251 -36.66 16.77 4.08
N GLN A 252 -37.80 16.65 4.78
CA GLN A 252 -38.33 15.35 5.19
C GLN A 252 -38.76 14.50 3.99
N ARG A 253 -39.31 15.13 2.94
CA ARG A 253 -39.64 14.48 1.67
C ARG A 253 -38.40 14.02 0.92
N PHE A 254 -37.35 14.86 0.82
CA PHE A 254 -36.03 14.45 0.30
C PHE A 254 -35.56 13.20 1.03
N TYR A 255 -35.51 13.24 2.37
CA TYR A 255 -35.07 12.11 3.17
C TYR A 255 -35.86 10.83 2.90
N ALA A 256 -37.20 10.89 2.87
CA ALA A 256 -38.07 9.74 2.70
C ALA A 256 -38.14 9.19 1.26
N GLU A 257 -38.17 10.07 0.26
CA GLU A 257 -38.53 9.71 -1.11
C GLU A 257 -37.31 9.62 -2.04
N ALA A 258 -36.17 10.22 -1.70
CA ALA A 258 -34.99 10.28 -2.59
C ALA A 258 -34.57 8.93 -3.14
N LYS A 259 -34.25 8.93 -4.44
CA LYS A 259 -33.73 7.76 -5.15
C LYS A 259 -32.31 8.02 -5.64
N GLY A 260 -31.45 7.03 -5.40
CA GLY A 260 -30.07 7.00 -5.87
C GLY A 260 -29.86 5.90 -6.90
N GLN A 261 -28.97 6.17 -7.86
CA GLN A 261 -28.36 5.20 -8.77
C GLN A 261 -26.85 5.50 -8.80
N TYR A 262 -26.00 4.48 -8.97
CA TYR A 262 -24.55 4.70 -9.02
C TYR A 262 -23.78 3.59 -9.74
N ASP A 263 -22.57 3.90 -10.17
CA ASP A 263 -21.56 2.95 -10.64
C ASP A 263 -20.19 3.38 -10.10
N ALA A 264 -19.57 2.48 -9.33
CA ALA A 264 -18.27 2.69 -8.73
C ALA A 264 -17.26 1.72 -9.34
N GLN A 265 -16.10 2.23 -9.75
CA GLN A 265 -15.00 1.40 -10.21
C GLN A 265 -13.70 1.86 -9.57
N LEU A 266 -12.95 0.92 -9.00
CA LEU A 266 -11.55 1.10 -8.62
C LEU A 266 -10.69 0.29 -9.58
N VAL A 267 -9.61 0.87 -10.07
CA VAL A 267 -8.64 0.18 -10.91
C VAL A 267 -7.24 0.37 -10.34
N PHE A 268 -6.58 -0.76 -10.15
CA PHE A 268 -5.20 -0.87 -9.70
C PHE A 268 -4.37 -1.42 -10.86
N THR A 269 -3.15 -0.92 -11.04
CA THR A 269 -2.21 -1.42 -12.06
C THR A 269 -0.88 -1.76 -11.43
N ILE A 270 -0.20 -2.76 -11.99
CA ILE A 270 1.20 -3.08 -11.70
C ILE A 270 1.91 -3.22 -13.03
N ASP A 271 2.96 -2.43 -13.24
CA ASP A 271 3.88 -2.61 -14.36
C ASP A 271 4.69 -3.90 -14.16
N ILE A 272 4.89 -4.66 -15.23
CA ILE A 272 5.56 -5.97 -15.23
C ILE A 272 6.98 -5.78 -15.80
N PRO A 273 8.00 -5.48 -14.97
CA PRO A 273 9.37 -5.29 -15.44
C PRO A 273 10.05 -6.63 -15.76
N GLU A 274 11.19 -6.54 -16.45
CA GLU A 274 12.05 -7.68 -16.74
C GLU A 274 12.53 -8.39 -15.46
N GLY A 275 12.26 -9.70 -15.37
CA GLY A 275 12.53 -10.52 -14.18
C GLY A 275 11.27 -10.84 -13.37
N ILE A 276 10.10 -10.33 -13.76
CA ILE A 276 8.80 -10.68 -13.20
C ILE A 276 7.95 -11.38 -14.27
N THR A 277 7.25 -12.43 -13.85
CA THR A 277 6.33 -13.22 -14.66
C THR A 277 4.94 -13.17 -14.04
N VAL A 278 3.89 -13.29 -14.87
CA VAL A 278 2.49 -13.29 -14.41
C VAL A 278 1.76 -14.46 -15.07
N ASN A 279 1.21 -15.35 -14.25
CA ASN A 279 0.46 -16.55 -14.66
C ASN A 279 -0.82 -16.64 -13.84
N ASP A 280 -1.97 -16.79 -14.50
CA ASP A 280 -3.30 -16.87 -13.90
C ASP A 280 -3.54 -15.85 -12.75
N PRO A 281 -3.38 -14.53 -13.00
CA PRO A 281 -3.45 -13.52 -11.96
C PRO A 281 -4.83 -13.44 -11.34
N ALA A 282 -4.90 -13.45 -10.01
CA ALA A 282 -6.13 -13.33 -9.25
C ALA A 282 -6.02 -12.23 -8.19
N ALA A 283 -7.13 -11.58 -7.87
CA ALA A 283 -7.15 -10.51 -6.89
C ALA A 283 -8.44 -10.51 -6.05
N THR A 284 -8.28 -10.33 -4.73
CA THR A 284 -9.38 -10.30 -3.76
C THR A 284 -9.36 -8.96 -3.02
N LEU A 285 -10.47 -8.23 -3.10
CA LEU A 285 -10.66 -6.96 -2.41
C LEU A 285 -11.41 -7.17 -1.09
N SER A 286 -10.97 -6.47 -0.05
CA SER A 286 -11.67 -6.35 1.24
C SER A 286 -11.78 -4.88 1.66
N GLY A 287 -12.67 -4.61 2.61
CA GLY A 287 -13.07 -3.25 3.03
C GLY A 287 -14.34 -2.75 2.34
N LEU A 288 -14.59 -3.11 1.08
CA LEU A 288 -15.81 -2.75 0.34
C LEU A 288 -16.62 -3.99 -0.08
N ASN A 289 -17.88 -4.06 0.34
CA ASN A 289 -18.77 -5.19 0.10
C ASN A 289 -19.51 -5.09 -1.25
N GLY A 290 -19.84 -6.25 -1.85
CA GLY A 290 -20.61 -6.33 -3.10
C GLY A 290 -19.82 -6.02 -4.38
N VAL A 291 -18.50 -5.92 -4.26
CA VAL A 291 -17.57 -5.64 -5.36
C VAL A 291 -17.28 -6.91 -6.16
N THR A 292 -17.29 -6.80 -7.49
CA THR A 292 -16.76 -7.84 -8.39
C THR A 292 -15.34 -7.46 -8.83
N THR A 293 -14.36 -8.32 -8.57
CA THR A 293 -12.98 -8.15 -9.03
C THR A 293 -12.70 -8.92 -10.32
N THR A 294 -11.87 -8.35 -11.18
CA THR A 294 -11.43 -8.92 -12.47
C THR A 294 -9.97 -8.55 -12.72
N THR A 295 -9.23 -9.42 -13.40
CA THR A 295 -7.81 -9.23 -13.75
C THR A 295 -7.63 -9.30 -15.27
N HIS A 296 -6.71 -8.49 -15.80
CA HIS A 296 -6.38 -8.43 -17.22
C HIS A 296 -4.90 -8.06 -17.40
N ILE A 297 -4.28 -8.48 -18.52
CA ILE A 297 -2.91 -8.11 -18.87
C ILE A 297 -2.94 -7.35 -20.20
N ASP A 298 -2.52 -6.08 -20.18
CA ASP A 298 -2.34 -5.20 -21.34
C ASP A 298 -0.84 -4.96 -21.55
N GLY A 299 -0.22 -5.72 -22.46
CA GLY A 299 1.22 -5.67 -22.70
C GLY A 299 2.04 -6.03 -21.45
N GLN A 300 2.86 -5.10 -20.97
CA GLN A 300 3.68 -5.24 -19.75
C GLN A 300 2.99 -4.65 -18.51
N LYS A 301 1.66 -4.76 -18.40
CA LYS A 301 0.90 -4.23 -17.28
C LYS A 301 -0.20 -5.19 -16.84
N LEU A 302 -0.19 -5.55 -15.56
CA LEU A 302 -1.31 -6.21 -14.90
C LEU A 302 -2.31 -5.14 -14.45
N ILE A 303 -3.58 -5.31 -14.82
CA ILE A 303 -4.69 -4.43 -14.50
C ILE A 303 -5.69 -5.22 -13.65
N ILE A 304 -6.11 -4.65 -12.52
CA ILE A 304 -7.12 -5.20 -11.64
C ILE A 304 -8.27 -4.21 -11.54
N SER A 305 -9.45 -4.60 -12.01
CA SER A 305 -10.66 -3.79 -11.97
C SER A 305 -11.63 -4.35 -10.94
N ALA A 306 -12.10 -3.48 -10.05
CA ALA A 306 -13.02 -3.76 -8.96
C ALA A 306 -14.27 -2.87 -9.11
N ARG A 307 -15.42 -3.44 -9.45
CA ARG A 307 -16.65 -2.68 -9.78
C ARG A 307 -17.81 -2.99 -8.83
N LEU A 308 -18.60 -1.98 -8.51
CA LEU A 308 -19.82 -2.05 -7.70
C LEU A 308 -20.85 -1.08 -8.28
N SER A 309 -21.95 -1.61 -8.84
CA SER A 309 -23.01 -0.80 -9.48
C SER A 309 -24.38 -1.00 -8.85
N GLN A 310 -25.25 -0.02 -9.06
CA GLN A 310 -26.63 0.05 -8.63
C GLN A 310 -27.42 0.81 -9.71
N GLU A 311 -27.63 0.14 -10.85
CA GLU A 311 -28.38 0.67 -12.00
C GLU A 311 -29.84 0.94 -11.64
N ASN A 312 -30.50 0.00 -10.95
CA ASN A 312 -31.87 0.18 -10.49
C ASN A 312 -31.94 1.16 -9.31
N LYS A 313 -32.89 2.12 -9.38
CA LYS A 313 -33.15 3.11 -8.32
C LYS A 313 -33.34 2.45 -6.95
N THR A 314 -32.49 2.82 -5.99
CA THR A 314 -32.61 2.46 -4.56
C THR A 314 -32.93 3.71 -3.73
N SER A 315 -33.24 3.60 -2.43
CA SER A 315 -33.41 4.80 -1.59
C SER A 315 -32.06 5.50 -1.39
N TRP A 316 -32.04 6.83 -1.38
CA TRP A 316 -30.78 7.56 -1.07
C TRP A 316 -30.30 7.28 0.35
N GLN A 317 -31.22 7.03 1.30
CA GLN A 317 -30.86 6.55 2.65
C GLN A 317 -30.00 5.28 2.60
N ASP A 318 -30.34 4.31 1.74
CA ASP A 318 -29.57 3.07 1.59
C ASP A 318 -28.19 3.33 0.96
N VAL A 319 -28.07 4.28 0.02
CA VAL A 319 -26.77 4.71 -0.55
C VAL A 319 -25.90 5.34 0.53
N VAL A 320 -26.43 6.32 1.26
CA VAL A 320 -25.76 6.99 2.38
C VAL A 320 -25.36 5.98 3.46
N LYS A 321 -26.22 5.01 3.78
CA LYS A 321 -25.94 3.94 4.75
C LYS A 321 -24.83 3.00 4.28
N LYS A 322 -24.79 2.63 2.99
CA LYS A 322 -23.68 1.87 2.39
C LYS A 322 -22.36 2.64 2.49
N ILE A 323 -22.36 3.93 2.15
CA ILE A 323 -21.20 4.83 2.23
C ILE A 323 -20.70 4.97 3.69
N ASN A 324 -21.60 5.03 4.67
CA ASN A 324 -21.24 5.17 6.08
C ASN A 324 -20.90 3.85 6.80
N ALA A 325 -21.28 2.70 6.23
CA ALA A 325 -20.82 1.39 6.71
C ALA A 325 -19.34 1.10 6.36
N PHE A 326 -18.77 1.90 5.46
CA PHE A 326 -17.39 1.80 5.00
C PHE A 326 -16.48 2.76 5.77
N ASP A 327 -15.36 2.26 6.29
CA ASP A 327 -14.42 3.04 7.11
C ASP A 327 -13.48 3.95 6.28
N GLY A 328 -13.35 3.66 4.98
CA GLY A 328 -12.46 4.33 4.04
C GLY A 328 -11.22 3.52 3.67
N LYS A 329 -11.02 2.32 4.22
CA LYS A 329 -9.82 1.51 4.03
C LYS A 329 -10.10 0.32 3.13
N ILE A 330 -9.29 0.14 2.09
CA ILE A 330 -9.41 -0.96 1.14
C ILE A 330 -8.10 -1.73 1.11
N GLN A 331 -8.18 -3.05 1.14
CA GLN A 331 -7.04 -3.94 0.92
C GLN A 331 -7.34 -4.81 -0.30
N LEU A 332 -6.51 -4.70 -1.34
CA LEU A 332 -6.56 -5.55 -2.52
C LEU A 332 -5.34 -6.48 -2.50
N THR A 333 -5.57 -7.76 -2.18
CA THR A 333 -4.55 -8.80 -2.30
C THR A 333 -4.48 -9.29 -3.74
N ILE A 334 -3.26 -9.56 -4.23
CA ILE A 334 -2.97 -9.96 -5.60
C ILE A 334 -2.04 -11.18 -5.59
N SER A 335 -2.34 -12.17 -6.42
CA SER A 335 -1.54 -13.38 -6.62
C SER A 335 -1.36 -13.68 -8.10
N GLY A 336 -0.50 -14.66 -8.42
CA GLY A 336 -0.18 -15.06 -9.80
C GLY A 336 1.03 -14.32 -10.40
N LEU A 337 1.70 -13.44 -9.63
CA LEU A 337 3.02 -12.94 -10.00
C LEU A 337 4.11 -13.86 -9.41
N SER A 338 5.24 -13.97 -10.11
CA SER A 338 6.43 -14.70 -9.64
C SER A 338 7.71 -14.06 -10.18
N ILE A 339 8.83 -14.22 -9.45
CA ILE A 339 10.16 -13.92 -10.00
C ILE A 339 10.42 -14.89 -11.16
N ASP A 340 10.93 -14.40 -12.29
CA ASP A 340 11.30 -15.24 -13.43
C ASP A 340 12.31 -16.31 -12.99
N ASN A 341 12.14 -17.55 -13.46
CA ASN A 341 13.05 -18.66 -13.16
C ASN A 341 14.50 -18.41 -13.64
N ASN A 342 14.69 -17.47 -14.57
CA ASN A 342 15.99 -17.07 -15.13
C ASN A 342 16.48 -15.72 -14.57
N ALA A 343 15.82 -15.13 -13.58
CA ALA A 343 16.25 -13.86 -12.99
C ALA A 343 17.63 -14.00 -12.34
N GLU A 344 18.53 -13.05 -12.60
CA GLU A 344 19.89 -13.07 -12.06
C GLU A 344 19.91 -12.66 -10.58
N ALA A 345 20.59 -13.44 -9.74
CA ALA A 345 20.79 -13.11 -8.33
C ALA A 345 21.61 -11.81 -8.19
N GLY A 346 21.23 -10.98 -7.21
CA GLY A 346 21.77 -9.66 -6.99
C GLY A 346 21.03 -8.53 -7.71
N LYS A 347 20.16 -8.82 -8.70
CA LYS A 347 19.36 -7.83 -9.43
C LYS A 347 18.34 -7.16 -8.51
N ASP A 348 18.35 -5.83 -8.48
CA ASP A 348 17.31 -5.04 -7.84
C ASP A 348 16.17 -4.80 -8.86
N ILE A 349 14.92 -5.02 -8.45
CA ILE A 349 13.72 -4.86 -9.28
C ILE A 349 12.75 -3.93 -8.54
N GLN A 350 12.18 -2.96 -9.27
CA GLN A 350 11.14 -2.08 -8.75
C GLN A 350 9.85 -2.28 -9.54
N LEU A 351 8.77 -2.59 -8.83
CA LEU A 351 7.42 -2.55 -9.37
C LEU A 351 6.89 -1.13 -9.29
N ARG A 352 6.35 -0.61 -10.39
CA ARG A 352 5.52 0.58 -10.41
C ARG A 352 4.05 0.17 -10.30
N GLY A 353 3.35 0.71 -9.31
CA GLY A 353 1.91 0.55 -9.14
C GLY A 353 1.14 1.84 -9.43
N THR A 354 -0.13 1.74 -9.81
CA THR A 354 -1.08 2.87 -9.73
C THR A 354 -2.39 2.41 -9.11
N ALA A 355 -3.15 3.35 -8.54
CA ALA A 355 -4.52 3.11 -8.08
C ALA A 355 -5.40 4.31 -8.41
N SER A 356 -6.59 4.06 -8.94
CA SER A 356 -7.51 5.07 -9.46
C SER A 356 -8.96 4.69 -9.16
N GLY A 357 -9.85 5.67 -9.11
CA GLY A 357 -11.26 5.47 -8.83
C GLY A 357 -12.18 6.39 -9.62
N LEU A 358 -13.30 5.82 -10.07
CA LEU A 358 -14.50 6.49 -10.54
C LEU A 358 -15.61 6.26 -9.52
N PHE A 359 -16.36 7.30 -9.21
CA PHE A 359 -17.69 7.18 -8.62
C PHE A 359 -18.67 8.03 -9.41
N ASP A 360 -19.49 7.38 -10.24
CA ASP A 360 -20.56 7.99 -11.02
C ASP A 360 -21.89 7.78 -10.27
N PHE A 361 -22.67 8.84 -10.03
CA PHE A 361 -23.88 8.74 -9.23
C PHE A 361 -24.94 9.78 -9.59
N ALA A 362 -26.20 9.36 -9.49
CA ALA A 362 -27.34 10.23 -9.73
C ALA A 362 -28.35 10.19 -8.58
N VAL A 363 -28.96 11.34 -8.33
CA VAL A 363 -30.00 11.59 -7.33
C VAL A 363 -31.21 12.24 -8.01
N SER A 364 -32.42 11.82 -7.65
CA SER A 364 -33.67 12.49 -8.05
C SER A 364 -33.84 13.84 -7.34
N ASP A 365 -34.18 14.92 -8.04
CA ASP A 365 -34.75 16.15 -7.44
C ASP A 365 -36.26 15.98 -7.21
N PHE A 366 -36.84 16.82 -6.36
CA PHE A 366 -38.19 16.65 -5.77
C PHE A 366 -39.23 17.58 -6.37
N LYS A 367 -38.99 18.03 -7.62
CA LYS A 367 -40.01 18.72 -8.42
C LYS A 367 -40.95 17.65 -9.00
N ASP A 368 -42.25 17.82 -8.77
CA ASP A 368 -43.27 16.76 -8.72
C ASP A 368 -43.48 15.85 -9.96
N ASN A 369 -42.69 15.95 -11.04
CA ASN A 369 -42.79 15.08 -12.23
C ASN A 369 -41.45 14.80 -12.96
N ASP A 370 -40.27 15.09 -12.37
CA ASP A 370 -38.98 15.03 -13.10
C ASP A 370 -38.25 13.66 -12.96
N PRO A 371 -37.82 12.98 -14.05
CA PRO A 371 -37.29 11.61 -13.98
C PRO A 371 -35.96 11.43 -13.19
N VAL A 372 -34.93 12.25 -13.41
CA VAL A 372 -33.66 12.33 -12.63
C VAL A 372 -33.04 13.70 -12.90
N THR A 373 -32.40 14.32 -11.90
CA THR A 373 -32.21 15.79 -11.93
C THR A 373 -30.95 16.29 -11.21
N SER A 374 -30.12 15.39 -10.68
CA SER A 374 -28.70 15.66 -10.41
C SER A 374 -27.89 14.41 -10.70
N HIS A 375 -26.94 14.51 -11.62
CA HIS A 375 -26.02 13.45 -12.01
C HIS A 375 -24.61 14.02 -11.95
N ALA A 376 -23.70 13.32 -11.26
CA ALA A 376 -22.32 13.77 -11.11
C ALA A 376 -21.35 12.60 -10.98
N TYR A 377 -20.11 12.83 -11.39
CA TYR A 377 -19.05 11.82 -11.36
C TYR A 377 -17.77 12.38 -10.76
N LEU A 378 -17.11 11.54 -9.96
CA LEU A 378 -15.86 11.86 -9.29
C LEU A 378 -14.75 11.00 -9.87
N TYR A 379 -13.62 11.61 -10.22
CA TYR A 379 -12.39 10.90 -10.57
C TYR A 379 -11.31 11.18 -9.53
N ALA A 380 -10.61 10.14 -9.11
CA ALA A 380 -9.47 10.27 -8.22
C ALA A 380 -8.34 9.32 -8.62
N VAL A 381 -7.10 9.76 -8.42
CA VAL A 381 -5.90 8.92 -8.52
C VAL A 381 -5.11 9.00 -7.21
N ALA A 382 -4.75 7.85 -6.66
CA ALA A 382 -4.07 7.76 -5.39
C ALA A 382 -2.57 8.03 -5.53
N GLN A 383 -2.01 8.76 -4.57
CA GLN A 383 -0.57 8.94 -4.42
C GLN A 383 -0.02 8.01 -3.33
N GLN A 384 1.24 7.59 -3.41
CA GLN A 384 1.89 6.86 -2.33
C GLN A 384 1.90 7.68 -1.05
N SER A 385 1.68 7.06 0.11
CA SER A 385 1.73 7.75 1.38
C SER A 385 3.19 7.90 1.85
N THR A 386 3.50 8.99 2.57
CA THR A 386 4.83 9.17 3.19
C THR A 386 5.17 8.05 4.18
N ALA A 387 4.16 7.33 4.69
CA ALA A 387 4.34 6.18 5.57
C ALA A 387 4.62 4.88 4.80
N GLY A 388 4.16 4.76 3.56
CA GLY A 388 4.35 3.59 2.69
C GLY A 388 5.34 3.78 1.54
N LEU A 389 6.10 4.88 1.53
CA LEU A 389 7.25 5.07 0.65
C LEU A 389 8.32 4.00 0.96
N ASP A 390 8.64 3.17 -0.04
CA ASP A 390 9.60 2.08 0.10
C ASP A 390 11.06 2.56 0.05
N GLN A 391 11.98 1.80 0.65
CA GLN A 391 13.39 2.22 0.75
C GLN A 391 14.13 2.30 -0.60
N GLY A 392 13.65 1.61 -1.64
CA GLY A 392 14.19 1.67 -2.99
C GLY A 392 13.49 2.68 -3.91
N ALA A 393 12.43 3.34 -3.44
CA ALA A 393 11.62 4.26 -4.24
C ALA A 393 12.45 5.40 -4.87
N GLU A 394 12.07 5.79 -6.10
CA GLU A 394 12.69 6.92 -6.80
C GLU A 394 12.54 8.23 -6.00
N ALA A 395 13.65 8.77 -5.48
CA ALA A 395 13.66 9.94 -4.59
C ALA A 395 13.05 11.22 -5.20
N ASN A 396 13.02 11.33 -6.53
CA ASN A 396 12.39 12.41 -7.28
C ASN A 396 10.91 12.15 -7.64
N LYS A 397 10.36 10.98 -7.32
CA LYS A 397 8.96 10.57 -7.59
C LYS A 397 8.21 10.12 -6.31
N PRO A 398 8.22 10.89 -5.20
CA PRO A 398 7.71 10.45 -3.89
C PRO A 398 6.20 10.14 -3.84
N LYS A 399 5.45 10.42 -4.91
CA LYS A 399 4.02 10.06 -5.04
C LYS A 399 3.78 8.76 -5.82
N GLN A 400 4.79 8.24 -6.50
CA GLN A 400 4.66 7.04 -7.34
C GLN A 400 4.56 5.81 -6.45
N ILE A 401 3.39 5.16 -6.43
CA ILE A 401 3.24 3.88 -5.72
C ILE A 401 4.25 2.90 -6.30
N SER A 402 5.08 2.35 -5.42
CA SER A 402 6.21 1.49 -5.77
C SER A 402 6.37 0.37 -4.74
N TYR A 403 7.00 -0.72 -5.17
CA TYR A 403 7.50 -1.77 -4.30
C TYR A 403 8.82 -2.28 -4.84
N SER A 404 9.89 -2.13 -4.07
CA SER A 404 11.23 -2.58 -4.45
C SER A 404 11.56 -3.94 -3.84
N LEU A 405 12.24 -4.78 -4.62
CA LEU A 405 12.72 -6.09 -4.20
C LEU A 405 14.09 -6.40 -4.79
N LYS A 406 14.77 -7.37 -4.20
CA LYS A 406 16.06 -7.89 -4.63
C LYS A 406 15.95 -9.38 -4.93
N VAL A 407 16.46 -9.77 -6.09
CA VAL A 407 16.63 -11.19 -6.42
C VAL A 407 17.82 -11.72 -5.62
N VAL A 408 17.61 -12.77 -4.84
CA VAL A 408 18.65 -13.43 -4.01
C VAL A 408 18.91 -14.85 -4.47
N ASP A 409 20.02 -15.44 -4.04
CA ASP A 409 20.31 -16.84 -4.31
C ASP A 409 19.22 -17.76 -3.71
N PRO A 410 18.79 -18.83 -4.40
CA PRO A 410 17.85 -19.79 -3.87
C PRO A 410 18.30 -20.38 -2.53
N LYS A 411 17.41 -20.32 -1.53
CA LYS A 411 17.64 -20.99 -0.25
C LYS A 411 17.67 -22.51 -0.46
N VAL A 412 18.78 -23.11 -0.08
CA VAL A 412 19.01 -24.56 -0.18
C VAL A 412 19.43 -25.15 1.16
N TYR A 413 19.02 -26.39 1.37
CA TYR A 413 19.23 -27.16 2.59
C TYR A 413 19.62 -28.61 2.26
N ASP A 414 20.21 -29.29 3.24
CA ASP A 414 20.69 -30.66 3.07
C ASP A 414 19.87 -31.63 3.94
N ALA A 415 19.72 -32.88 3.49
CA ALA A 415 19.34 -34.00 4.34
C ALA A 415 20.60 -34.85 4.63
N ILE A 416 21.05 -34.83 5.89
CA ILE A 416 22.27 -35.52 6.35
C ILE A 416 21.87 -36.82 7.05
N TYR A 417 22.51 -37.93 6.69
CA TYR A 417 22.31 -39.22 7.37
C TYR A 417 23.37 -39.41 8.46
N ARG A 418 22.98 -40.01 9.59
CA ARG A 418 23.88 -40.56 10.61
C ARG A 418 23.47 -41.96 11.00
N PHE A 419 24.42 -42.76 11.49
CA PHE A 419 24.11 -43.98 12.23
C PHE A 419 24.40 -43.82 13.72
N ALA A 420 23.58 -44.48 14.54
CA ALA A 420 23.72 -44.59 15.98
C ALA A 420 23.72 -46.06 16.43
N SER A 421 24.36 -46.34 17.55
CA SER A 421 24.32 -47.64 18.24
C SER A 421 23.27 -47.57 19.34
N ASP A 422 22.39 -48.57 19.38
CA ASP A 422 21.43 -48.83 20.47
C ASP A 422 21.97 -49.84 21.49
N THR A 423 23.28 -50.13 21.44
CA THR A 423 23.91 -51.09 22.36
C THR A 423 24.92 -50.40 23.26
N ASP A 424 24.57 -50.32 24.55
CA ASP A 424 25.36 -49.64 25.59
C ASP A 424 26.84 -49.99 25.54
N GLY A 425 27.68 -48.95 25.55
CA GLY A 425 29.14 -49.07 25.53
C GLY A 425 29.75 -49.64 24.24
N ARG A 426 28.95 -49.90 23.18
CA ARG A 426 29.46 -50.40 21.89
C ARG A 426 29.37 -49.35 20.79
N ASN A 427 30.52 -49.00 20.22
CA ASN A 427 30.62 -48.19 19.01
C ASN A 427 30.32 -49.03 17.76
N LEU A 428 29.79 -48.39 16.72
CA LEU A 428 29.55 -49.03 15.42
C LEU A 428 30.88 -49.42 14.73
N PRO A 429 30.98 -50.63 14.14
CA PRO A 429 32.18 -51.05 13.42
C PRO A 429 32.29 -50.34 12.07
N ALA A 430 33.51 -50.30 11.53
CA ALA A 430 33.78 -49.65 10.24
C ALA A 430 32.94 -50.19 9.08
N ASP A 431 32.56 -51.47 9.10
CA ASP A 431 31.75 -52.08 8.05
C ASP A 431 30.25 -51.71 8.14
N VAL A 432 29.78 -51.28 9.32
CA VAL A 432 28.45 -50.64 9.45
C VAL A 432 28.54 -49.18 9.02
N THR A 433 29.56 -48.42 9.45
CA THR A 433 29.63 -46.99 9.11
C THR A 433 29.86 -46.72 7.63
N LYS A 434 30.48 -47.64 6.88
CA LYS A 434 30.58 -47.60 5.41
C LYS A 434 29.24 -47.71 4.67
N LEU A 435 28.19 -48.24 5.32
CA LEU A 435 26.85 -48.36 4.71
C LEU A 435 26.05 -47.04 4.77
N LEU A 436 26.61 -46.00 5.39
CA LEU A 436 25.90 -44.73 5.57
C LEU A 436 25.58 -44.07 4.20
N PRO A 437 24.32 -43.73 3.90
CA PRO A 437 23.96 -43.09 2.64
C PRO A 437 24.61 -41.71 2.50
N ALA A 438 24.92 -41.33 1.26
CA ALA A 438 25.36 -39.98 0.95
C ALA A 438 24.24 -38.97 1.25
N ALA A 439 24.60 -37.85 1.88
CA ALA A 439 23.68 -36.74 2.14
C ALA A 439 23.04 -36.23 0.84
N LYS A 440 21.77 -35.82 0.91
CA LYS A 440 21.08 -35.15 -0.20
C LYS A 440 21.28 -33.65 -0.03
N THR A 441 22.31 -33.10 -0.68
CA THR A 441 22.68 -31.70 -0.52
C THR A 441 21.98 -30.78 -1.52
N GLY A 442 21.93 -29.47 -1.22
CA GLY A 442 21.49 -28.45 -2.17
C GLY A 442 20.01 -28.53 -2.57
N GLN A 443 19.15 -29.09 -1.72
CA GLN A 443 17.72 -29.21 -1.99
C GLN A 443 17.02 -27.86 -1.76
N LYS A 444 16.12 -27.45 -2.66
CA LYS A 444 15.37 -26.19 -2.52
C LYS A 444 14.54 -26.16 -1.22
N ASP A 445 14.39 -24.98 -0.62
CA ASP A 445 13.49 -24.78 0.53
C ASP A 445 12.08 -25.36 0.28
N GLY A 446 11.54 -26.07 1.27
CA GLY A 446 10.28 -26.80 1.18
C GLY A 446 10.35 -28.20 0.51
N SER A 447 11.50 -28.61 -0.05
CA SER A 447 11.66 -29.93 -0.67
C SER A 447 11.46 -31.06 0.34
N THR A 448 10.77 -32.13 -0.05
CA THR A 448 10.65 -33.35 0.77
C THR A 448 11.55 -34.46 0.25
N VAL A 449 12.47 -34.92 1.10
CA VAL A 449 13.39 -36.02 0.83
C VAL A 449 12.87 -37.27 1.51
N VAL A 450 12.61 -38.33 0.75
CA VAL A 450 12.29 -39.66 1.29
C VAL A 450 13.56 -40.33 1.79
N THR A 451 13.50 -40.95 2.97
CA THR A 451 14.63 -41.66 3.57
C THR A 451 14.84 -43.01 2.89
N GLU A 452 15.97 -43.17 2.19
CA GLU A 452 16.37 -44.41 1.53
C GLU A 452 17.88 -44.67 1.71
N PRO A 453 18.32 -45.94 1.80
CA PRO A 453 17.51 -47.15 1.73
C PRO A 453 16.80 -47.45 3.05
N LYS A 454 15.56 -47.96 3.01
CA LYS A 454 14.77 -48.28 4.23
C LYS A 454 15.37 -49.38 5.12
N THR A 455 16.18 -50.28 4.56
CA THR A 455 16.79 -51.41 5.28
C THR A 455 18.22 -51.65 4.83
N PHE A 456 18.99 -52.37 5.65
CA PHE A 456 20.35 -52.81 5.35
C PHE A 456 20.53 -54.28 5.74
N ASP A 457 21.43 -54.98 5.05
CA ASP A 457 21.83 -56.34 5.42
C ASP A 457 22.54 -56.36 6.78
N ALA A 458 22.34 -57.43 7.53
CA ALA A 458 22.95 -57.61 8.85
C ALA A 458 24.47 -57.81 8.75
N VAL A 459 25.24 -57.02 9.50
CA VAL A 459 26.71 -57.01 9.45
C VAL A 459 27.29 -57.91 10.54
N LYS A 460 27.86 -59.05 10.15
CA LYS A 460 28.55 -59.96 11.07
C LYS A 460 29.95 -59.45 11.43
N VAL A 461 30.27 -59.50 12.71
CA VAL A 461 31.60 -59.20 13.25
C VAL A 461 32.06 -60.31 14.19
N LYS A 462 33.27 -60.24 14.73
CA LYS A 462 33.78 -61.26 15.65
C LYS A 462 32.97 -61.28 16.97
N GLY A 463 32.18 -62.34 17.16
CA GLY A 463 31.41 -62.60 18.39
C GLY A 463 30.00 -62.00 18.40
N GLY A 464 29.46 -61.59 17.25
CA GLY A 464 28.07 -61.17 17.12
C GLY A 464 27.72 -60.51 15.79
N THR A 465 26.45 -60.13 15.67
CA THR A 465 25.85 -59.55 14.46
C THR A 465 25.21 -58.20 14.79
N TRP A 466 25.46 -57.19 13.95
CA TRP A 466 24.72 -55.92 13.95
C TRP A 466 23.54 -56.00 13.00
N THR A 467 22.36 -55.62 13.46
CA THR A 467 21.14 -55.55 12.68
C THR A 467 20.66 -54.10 12.62
N PHE A 468 20.21 -53.65 11.45
CA PHE A 468 19.59 -52.34 11.32
C PHE A 468 18.14 -52.40 11.82
N THR A 469 17.82 -51.51 12.77
CA THR A 469 16.51 -51.47 13.44
C THR A 469 15.54 -50.55 12.72
N GLY A 470 16.05 -49.49 12.08
CA GLY A 470 15.24 -48.53 11.31
C GLY A 470 15.83 -47.12 11.33
N TRP A 471 15.19 -46.22 10.59
CA TRP A 471 15.43 -44.78 10.63
C TRP A 471 14.44 -44.11 11.61
N ASP A 472 14.87 -43.00 12.22
CA ASP A 472 14.01 -42.14 13.05
C ASP A 472 12.91 -41.42 12.27
N LYS A 473 13.11 -41.18 10.96
CA LYS A 473 12.18 -40.49 10.06
C LYS A 473 12.12 -41.20 8.70
N GLU A 474 10.91 -41.52 8.21
CA GLU A 474 10.73 -42.08 6.85
C GLU A 474 10.91 -41.04 5.73
N SER A 475 10.79 -39.75 6.05
CA SER A 475 11.09 -38.63 5.16
C SER A 475 11.35 -37.36 5.97
N VAL A 476 11.96 -36.36 5.34
CA VAL A 476 12.15 -35.01 5.90
C VAL A 476 11.70 -33.95 4.92
N THR A 477 10.96 -32.95 5.38
CA THR A 477 10.69 -31.72 4.61
C THR A 477 11.70 -30.67 5.04
N LEU A 478 12.59 -30.31 4.14
CA LEU A 478 13.68 -29.37 4.37
C LEU A 478 13.14 -27.94 4.28
N LYS A 479 12.68 -27.38 5.40
CA LYS A 479 12.12 -26.03 5.45
C LYS A 479 12.87 -25.13 6.44
N GLY A 480 13.55 -24.12 5.92
CA GLY A 480 14.33 -23.17 6.74
C GLY A 480 15.60 -23.72 7.38
N ALA A 481 15.86 -25.03 7.33
CA ALA A 481 17.01 -25.68 7.94
C ALA A 481 17.41 -27.00 7.24
N THR A 482 18.69 -27.36 7.39
CA THR A 482 19.24 -28.69 7.09
C THR A 482 18.80 -29.69 8.15
N GLU A 483 18.28 -30.83 7.72
CA GLU A 483 17.79 -31.89 8.62
C GLU A 483 18.79 -33.04 8.76
N THR A 484 18.75 -33.72 9.92
CA THR A 484 19.45 -34.99 10.12
C THR A 484 18.45 -36.13 10.26
N VAL A 485 18.75 -37.26 9.62
CA VAL A 485 18.02 -38.54 9.72
C VAL A 485 18.97 -39.56 10.35
N THR A 486 18.55 -40.18 11.44
CA THR A 486 19.39 -41.08 12.24
C THR A 486 18.91 -42.52 12.12
N GLY A 487 19.81 -43.40 11.67
CA GLY A 487 19.56 -44.82 11.51
C GLY A 487 20.16 -45.61 12.66
N THR A 488 19.35 -46.45 13.28
CA THR A 488 19.71 -47.15 14.52
C THR A 488 20.14 -48.59 14.22
N TRP A 489 21.28 -48.99 14.77
CA TRP A 489 21.80 -50.36 14.70
C TRP A 489 21.90 -50.97 16.10
N THR A 490 21.46 -52.23 16.23
CA THR A 490 21.50 -52.99 17.49
C THR A 490 22.40 -54.22 17.33
N TYR A 491 23.22 -54.53 18.32
CA TYR A 491 24.13 -55.68 18.32
C TYR A 491 23.58 -56.86 19.13
N ALA A 492 23.59 -58.05 18.53
CA ALA A 492 23.36 -59.32 19.21
C ALA A 492 24.68 -60.13 19.28
N ALA A 493 25.02 -60.63 20.47
CA ALA A 493 26.18 -61.52 20.64
C ALA A 493 25.90 -62.91 20.05
N ASP A 494 26.93 -63.56 19.48
CA ASP A 494 26.81 -64.95 19.04
C ASP A 494 26.56 -65.88 20.25
N PRO A 495 25.75 -66.94 20.12
CA PRO A 495 25.50 -67.86 21.21
C PRO A 495 26.79 -68.58 21.63
N VAL A 496 27.14 -68.47 22.92
CA VAL A 496 28.33 -69.11 23.48
C VAL A 496 28.12 -70.63 23.55
N ILE A 497 28.83 -71.39 22.72
CA ILE A 497 28.95 -72.84 22.89
C ILE A 497 29.93 -73.09 24.04
N PRO A 498 29.53 -73.74 25.14
CA PRO A 498 30.42 -73.96 26.28
C PRO A 498 31.42 -75.08 25.99
N GLU A 499 32.68 -74.72 25.75
CA GLU A 499 33.78 -75.68 25.67
C GLU A 499 34.09 -76.31 27.05
N THR A 500 34.14 -77.64 27.10
CA THR A 500 34.44 -78.41 28.31
C THR A 500 35.91 -78.29 28.72
N LYS A 501 36.18 -77.70 29.89
CA LYS A 501 37.53 -77.60 30.47
C LYS A 501 37.98 -78.92 31.09
N ASN A 502 39.05 -79.51 30.57
CA ASN A 502 39.85 -80.47 31.33
C ASN A 502 40.83 -79.73 32.24
N THR A 503 40.96 -80.20 33.49
CA THR A 503 41.73 -79.54 34.55
C THR A 503 42.97 -80.34 34.89
N THR A 504 44.15 -79.71 34.88
CA THR A 504 45.30 -80.20 35.66
C THR A 504 45.95 -79.04 36.40
N THR A 505 46.07 -79.19 37.71
CA THR A 505 46.61 -78.23 38.67
C THR A 505 48.14 -78.20 38.71
N ASN A 506 48.72 -77.05 39.07
CA ASN A 506 49.90 -77.01 39.96
C ASN A 506 49.99 -75.69 40.75
N ILE A 507 50.72 -75.69 41.86
CA ILE A 507 50.43 -74.88 43.07
C ILE A 507 51.62 -74.00 43.53
N LYS A 508 51.37 -72.69 43.77
CA LYS A 508 52.14 -71.69 44.58
C LYS A 508 53.65 -71.49 44.23
N LYS A 509 54.41 -70.50 44.71
CA LYS A 509 54.36 -69.51 45.82
C LYS A 509 54.96 -68.17 45.31
N GLU A 510 54.39 -66.98 45.56
CA GLU A 510 54.41 -66.16 46.81
C GLU A 510 55.68 -65.30 47.00
N ASN A 511 55.57 -63.96 46.84
CA ASN A 511 56.00 -62.94 47.81
C ASN A 511 55.68 -61.49 47.36
N THR A 512 55.52 -60.59 48.34
CA THR A 512 55.08 -59.18 48.26
C THR A 512 56.19 -58.24 48.82
N PRO A 513 56.01 -56.92 49.12
CA PRO A 513 55.08 -55.86 48.64
C PRO A 513 55.79 -54.49 48.28
N LYS A 514 54.98 -53.45 47.97
CA LYS A 514 55.11 -51.99 48.31
C LYS A 514 55.42 -50.91 47.22
N THR A 515 54.43 -50.01 47.08
CA THR A 515 54.45 -48.51 47.05
C THR A 515 55.34 -47.71 46.08
N GLY A 516 54.74 -46.67 45.46
CA GLY A 516 55.42 -45.50 44.87
C GLY A 516 54.44 -44.57 44.14
N ASP A 517 54.26 -43.34 44.63
CA ASP A 517 53.19 -42.41 44.21
C ASP A 517 53.51 -41.51 42.99
N ASN A 518 52.43 -40.88 42.48
CA ASN A 518 52.27 -39.52 41.91
C ASN A 518 51.67 -39.50 40.49
N ASN A 519 50.46 -38.95 40.29
CA ASN A 519 50.10 -37.52 40.23
C ASN A 519 50.73 -36.82 39.00
N ALA A 520 50.04 -35.99 38.20
CA ALA A 520 48.74 -35.36 38.39
C ALA A 520 48.22 -34.65 37.10
N PHE A 521 46.89 -34.45 36.99
CA PHE A 521 46.18 -33.30 36.36
C PHE A 521 46.31 -33.10 34.81
N LEU A 522 45.31 -32.63 34.04
CA LEU A 522 43.93 -32.15 34.30
C LEU A 522 42.91 -32.94 33.41
N LEU A 523 41.63 -33.20 33.70
CA LEU A 523 40.61 -32.76 34.69
C LEU A 523 39.46 -31.89 34.11
N TYR A 524 38.30 -32.55 33.90
CA TYR A 524 36.90 -32.08 34.02
C TYR A 524 36.38 -30.82 33.28
N SER A 525 35.23 -31.00 32.63
CA SER A 525 34.00 -30.29 33.04
C SER A 525 32.76 -31.16 32.81
N ILE A 526 31.91 -31.27 33.83
CA ILE A 526 30.63 -32.00 33.84
C ILE A 526 29.49 -30.98 33.95
N THR A 527 28.31 -31.38 33.47
CA THR A 527 27.02 -30.68 33.54
C THR A 527 26.68 -30.03 34.89
N ILE A 528 25.86 -28.97 34.86
CA ILE A 528 24.73 -28.80 35.80
C ILE A 528 23.70 -27.74 35.31
N LEU A 529 22.44 -28.18 35.26
CA LEU A 529 21.15 -27.48 35.42
C LEU A 529 20.81 -26.18 34.64
N LEU A 530 19.86 -26.34 33.70
CA LEU A 530 18.66 -25.49 33.67
C LEU A 530 17.86 -25.66 34.98
N SER A 531 17.38 -24.59 35.62
CA SER A 531 16.00 -24.50 36.14
C SER A 531 15.65 -23.17 36.85
N VAL A 532 14.36 -22.80 36.74
CA VAL A 532 13.57 -21.86 37.56
C VAL A 532 13.87 -20.34 37.51
N ALA A 533 12.83 -19.59 37.12
CA ALA A 533 12.74 -18.15 37.26
C ALA A 533 12.04 -17.72 38.57
N SER A 534 12.22 -16.44 38.94
CA SER A 534 11.47 -15.67 39.95
C SER A 534 11.91 -15.77 41.41
N LEU A 535 12.56 -14.69 41.90
CA LEU A 535 12.31 -13.97 43.18
C LEU A 535 13.42 -12.90 43.33
N ILE A 536 13.21 -11.62 43.01
CA ILE A 536 12.43 -10.59 43.75
C ILE A 536 13.07 -10.21 45.11
N VAL A 537 13.76 -9.04 45.10
CA VAL A 537 13.67 -7.92 46.08
C VAL A 537 14.72 -7.72 47.22
N LEU A 538 15.13 -6.43 47.35
CA LEU A 538 15.86 -5.72 48.43
C LEU A 538 17.35 -6.10 48.69
N ARG A 539 18.30 -5.16 48.89
CA ARG A 539 18.31 -3.68 49.13
C ARG A 539 19.28 -2.99 48.12
N ARG A 540 19.08 -1.76 47.61
CA ARG A 540 19.02 -0.41 48.25
C ARG A 540 20.32 -0.06 49.03
N GLU A 541 20.93 1.14 48.94
CA GLU A 541 20.70 2.40 48.20
C GLU A 541 22.06 2.88 47.57
N VAL A 542 22.29 4.04 46.93
CA VAL A 542 21.56 5.32 46.78
C VAL A 542 22.02 6.09 45.51
N LYS A 543 21.41 7.24 45.21
CA LYS A 543 21.87 8.33 44.30
C LYS A 543 21.75 9.66 45.08
N PRO A 544 22.58 10.73 44.87
CA PRO A 544 22.30 11.61 43.71
C PRO A 544 23.42 12.57 43.16
N LYS A 545 23.16 13.00 41.91
CA LYS A 545 23.35 14.36 41.31
C LYS A 545 24.73 15.00 40.99
N ASN A 546 24.77 15.45 39.73
CA ASN A 546 25.31 16.72 39.19
C ASN A 546 26.82 16.95 39.00
N LYS A 547 27.22 16.98 37.71
CA LYS A 547 27.97 18.02 36.95
C LYS A 547 28.69 17.32 35.78
N SER A 548 28.89 17.83 34.57
CA SER A 548 28.43 18.96 33.76
C SER A 548 29.33 18.91 32.50
N ASN A 549 28.82 19.14 31.29
CA ASN A 549 29.66 19.14 30.08
C ASN A 549 30.73 20.25 30.14
N LEU A 550 31.97 19.97 29.68
CA LEU A 550 32.70 20.82 28.72
C LEU A 550 34.00 20.15 28.21
N ASP A 551 34.18 20.22 26.89
CA ASP A 551 35.41 20.25 26.08
C ASP A 551 36.69 19.48 26.48
N ARG A 552 37.14 18.63 25.56
CA ARG A 552 38.34 18.95 24.75
C ARG A 552 38.51 18.12 23.47
N GLN A 553 38.74 18.83 22.36
CA GLN A 553 39.35 18.31 21.13
C GLN A 553 40.88 18.10 21.30
N TYR A 554 41.55 17.70 20.21
CA TYR A 554 42.99 17.45 20.01
C TYR A 554 43.47 16.10 20.58
N PHE A 555 43.80 15.10 19.75
CA PHE A 555 44.91 15.15 18.79
C PHE A 555 44.70 14.24 17.56
N GLN A 556 45.07 14.71 16.37
CA GLN A 556 45.47 13.83 15.25
C GLN A 556 47.00 13.70 15.22
N GLY A 557 47.50 12.57 14.72
CA GLY A 557 48.94 12.35 14.50
C GLY A 557 49.18 11.07 13.72
N ALA A 558 49.32 11.18 12.40
CA ALA A 558 49.64 10.05 11.54
C ALA A 558 51.14 9.70 11.63
N VAL A 559 51.47 8.40 11.60
CA VAL A 559 52.80 7.89 11.20
C VAL A 559 52.60 6.74 10.23
N ALA A 560 53.40 6.75 9.17
CA ALA A 560 53.25 5.91 7.99
C ALA A 560 54.09 4.62 8.04
N LEU A 561 53.77 3.73 7.09
CA LEU A 561 54.61 2.69 6.47
C LEU A 561 55.89 2.22 7.19
N ILE A 562 55.94 0.92 7.47
CA ILE A 562 57.17 0.13 7.36
C ILE A 562 56.88 -1.09 6.46
N SER A 563 57.68 -1.23 5.41
CA SER A 563 57.77 -2.38 4.49
C SER A 563 58.50 -3.56 5.18
N ASN A 564 58.65 -4.78 4.66
CA ASN A 564 58.80 -5.22 3.27
C ASN A 564 58.85 -6.77 3.25
N ARG A 565 58.02 -7.45 2.46
CA ARG A 565 58.28 -8.70 1.68
C ARG A 565 56.99 -9.39 1.26
#